data_AF-A0A8H8MPC0-F1
#
_entry.id   AF-A0A8H8MPC0-F1
#
_cell.length_a   1.000
_cell.length_b   1.000
_cell.length_c   1.000
_cell.angle_alpha   90.00
_cell.angle_beta   90.00
_cell.angle_gamma   90.00
#
_symmetry.space_group_name_H-M   'P 1'
#
loop_
_entity.id
_entity.type
_entity.pdbx_description
1 polymer ?
#
loop_
_entity_poly.entity_id
_entity_poly.type
_entity_poly.pdbx_seq_one_letter_code
_entity_poly.pdbx_strand_id
1 'polypeptide(L)'
;MSDEEEDYLSDKFLASLESSKPPATGNASYAERRRIAQRESERKRLEGRIKSRRELEEEARREGLSRSLFEKEKDAEQQGSGGGSKAMSMMLRMGFKPGESLGKKEEPKPKSEEPPEPGDEKEEVEEGGKKPKSGHLTEPLPLAMWAGRKGLGLGKRAMSPPLTGSSKVTKVSAEEDAAEKSRNENFRSQARGEYEEKRNEGRLRAALRTRATLDEAQGIQFNVLQLNPTDPSSVPPALYDLLTRTSFGGLEEAPLAAKPGSRVLLGESDFDEDLGPGADRAVAARLKEQMKADSLRPLEETLDEDKTLAMRDALQEEATPKEGSTVNDQPDFDEDTVDAAREYLQRNVQERLDTLLQYLRSKYHYCFWCGARYNSKEDLEQNCPGLDEDDH
;
A
#
# COMPACT_ATOMS: atom_id res chain seq x y z
N MET A 1 56.26 22.72 23.61
CA MET A 1 55.50 23.06 24.83
C MET A 1 54.33 22.09 24.86
N SER A 2 54.47 21.06 25.70
CA SER A 2 53.53 20.00 26.13
C SER A 2 52.34 19.66 25.22
N ASP A 3 52.50 18.60 24.44
CA ASP A 3 51.40 17.73 24.01
C ASP A 3 51.14 16.77 25.18
N GLU A 4 50.13 17.06 25.99
CA GLU A 4 49.72 16.21 27.11
C GLU A 4 48.96 15.01 26.53
N GLU A 5 49.71 13.97 26.15
CA GLU A 5 49.15 12.65 25.87
C GLU A 5 48.24 12.26 27.04
N GLU A 6 46.96 12.04 26.76
CA GLU A 6 45.94 11.74 27.77
C GLU A 6 46.30 10.42 28.46
N ASP A 7 46.98 10.56 29.59
CA ASP A 7 47.56 9.48 30.36
C ASP A 7 46.50 8.40 30.63
N TYR A 8 46.85 7.13 30.43
CA TYR A 8 45.93 5.99 30.46
C TYR A 8 45.21 5.82 31.82
N LEU A 9 45.64 6.56 32.84
CA LEU A 9 45.05 6.62 34.18
C LEU A 9 44.40 7.97 34.53
N SER A 10 44.20 8.85 33.56
CA SER A 10 43.56 10.15 33.77
C SER A 10 42.07 10.02 34.10
N ASP A 11 41.56 10.89 34.98
CA ASP A 11 40.16 10.87 35.45
C ASP A 11 39.13 11.00 34.32
N LYS A 12 39.50 11.59 33.17
CA LYS A 12 38.64 11.62 31.97
C LYS A 12 38.39 10.22 31.41
N PHE A 13 39.40 9.35 31.38
CA PHE A 13 39.28 7.97 30.94
C PHE A 13 38.48 7.12 31.94
N LEU A 14 38.71 7.32 33.24
CA LEU A 14 37.92 6.65 34.28
C LEU A 14 36.45 7.07 34.26
N ALA A 15 36.16 8.36 34.08
CA ALA A 15 34.80 8.87 33.92
C ALA A 15 34.11 8.35 32.66
N SER A 16 34.85 8.18 31.56
CA SER A 16 34.34 7.55 30.32
C SER A 16 33.95 6.08 30.55
N LEU A 17 34.76 5.33 31.31
CA LEU A 17 34.46 3.94 31.70
C LEU A 17 33.29 3.83 32.70
N GLU A 18 33.11 4.81 33.60
CA GLU A 18 31.94 4.86 34.48
C GLU A 18 30.66 5.24 33.74
N SER A 19 30.74 6.11 32.74
CA SER A 19 29.59 6.51 31.91
C SER A 19 29.13 5.41 30.93
N SER A 20 30.04 4.54 30.51
CA SER A 20 29.76 3.40 29.62
C SER A 20 29.26 2.15 30.37
N LYS A 21 29.23 2.18 31.71
CA LYS A 21 28.55 1.16 32.49
C LYS A 21 27.04 1.34 32.26
N PRO A 22 26.34 0.36 31.65
CA PRO A 22 24.88 0.41 31.60
C PRO A 22 24.37 0.58 33.04
N PRO A 23 23.31 1.39 33.28
CA PRO A 23 22.85 1.67 34.63
C PRO A 23 22.70 0.32 35.33
N ALA A 24 23.45 0.14 36.42
CA ALA A 24 23.45 -1.09 37.19
C ALA A 24 21.98 -1.45 37.41
N THR A 25 21.52 -2.56 36.81
CA THR A 25 20.14 -3.02 36.98
C THR A 25 20.00 -3.32 38.47
N GLY A 26 19.53 -2.33 39.23
CA GLY A 26 19.54 -2.37 40.68
C GLY A 26 18.72 -3.55 41.11
N ASN A 27 19.37 -4.60 41.63
CA ASN A 27 18.86 -5.78 42.33
C ASN A 27 17.43 -6.25 41.96
N ALA A 28 17.02 -6.07 40.71
CA ALA A 28 15.65 -6.36 40.31
C ALA A 28 15.49 -7.86 40.38
N SER A 29 14.57 -8.29 41.24
CA SER A 29 14.27 -9.69 41.42
C SER A 29 13.97 -10.33 40.07
N TYR A 30 14.35 -11.58 39.89
CA TYR A 30 14.08 -12.33 38.66
C TYR A 30 12.59 -12.24 38.24
N ALA A 31 11.68 -12.19 39.21
CA ALA A 31 10.26 -12.00 38.99
C ALA A 31 9.91 -10.63 38.37
N GLU A 32 10.63 -9.58 38.76
CA GLU A 32 10.44 -8.21 38.26
C GLU A 32 11.00 -8.06 36.84
N ARG A 33 12.19 -8.61 36.59
CA ARG A 33 12.78 -8.67 35.22
C ARG A 33 11.86 -9.40 34.25
N ARG A 34 11.25 -10.52 34.69
CA ARG A 34 10.29 -11.28 33.87
C ARG A 34 9.02 -10.47 33.57
N ARG A 35 8.48 -9.72 34.52
CA ARG A 35 7.30 -8.85 34.31
C ARG A 35 7.58 -7.70 33.34
N ILE A 36 8.76 -7.09 33.44
CA ILE A 36 9.18 -6.02 32.52
C ILE A 36 9.31 -6.58 31.10
N ALA A 37 9.99 -7.71 30.93
CA ALA A 37 10.12 -8.37 29.64
C ALA A 37 8.77 -8.73 29.00
N GLN A 38 7.80 -9.21 29.80
CA GLN A 38 6.44 -9.48 29.31
C GLN A 38 5.75 -8.21 28.81
N ARG A 39 5.77 -7.11 29.57
CA ARG A 39 5.17 -5.82 29.13
C ARG A 39 5.82 -5.27 27.87
N GLU A 40 7.15 -5.36 27.76
CA GLU A 40 7.86 -4.93 26.56
C GLU A 40 7.52 -5.79 25.34
N SER A 41 7.39 -7.11 25.52
CA SER A 41 6.96 -8.01 24.46
C SER A 41 5.53 -7.72 24.00
N GLU A 42 4.62 -7.41 24.94
CA GLU A 42 3.26 -7.00 24.63
C GLU A 42 3.22 -5.66 23.89
N ARG A 43 4.03 -4.69 24.32
CA ARG A 43 4.15 -3.39 23.64
C ARG A 43 4.66 -3.56 22.21
N LYS A 44 5.74 -4.31 22.00
CA LYS A 44 6.27 -4.61 20.66
C LYS A 44 5.25 -5.37 19.79
N ARG A 45 4.48 -6.29 20.38
CA ARG A 45 3.41 -7.01 19.68
C ARG A 45 2.26 -6.08 19.25
N LEU A 46 1.93 -5.10 20.08
CA LEU A 46 0.92 -4.08 19.76
C LEU A 46 1.43 -3.07 18.73
N GLU A 47 2.71 -2.69 18.79
CA GLU A 47 3.36 -1.79 17.81
C GLU A 47 3.52 -2.45 16.43
N GLY A 48 3.85 -3.76 16.40
CA GLY A 48 3.94 -4.54 15.16
C GLY A 48 2.58 -4.95 14.59
N ARG A 49 1.47 -4.70 15.30
CA ARG A 49 0.12 -4.97 14.79
C ARG A 49 -0.28 -3.86 13.81
N ILE A 50 -0.64 -4.25 12.60
CA ILE A 50 -1.23 -3.34 11.61
C ILE A 50 -2.59 -2.89 12.17
N LYS A 51 -2.70 -1.60 12.54
CA LYS A 51 -3.94 -0.98 13.01
C LYS A 51 -5.01 -1.07 11.89
N SER A 52 -6.25 -1.32 12.27
CA SER A 52 -7.36 -1.33 11.29
C SER A 52 -7.68 0.08 10.80
N ARG A 53 -8.24 0.19 9.59
CA ARG A 53 -8.64 1.49 9.01
C ARG A 53 -9.56 2.30 9.93
N ARG A 54 -10.45 1.63 10.66
CA ARG A 54 -11.38 2.27 11.60
C ARG A 54 -10.67 2.83 12.83
N GLU A 55 -9.74 2.07 13.41
CA GLU A 55 -8.96 2.52 14.57
C GLU A 55 -8.11 3.74 14.21
N LEU A 56 -7.51 3.76 13.02
CA LEU A 56 -6.71 4.88 12.53
C LEU A 56 -7.56 6.15 12.31
N GLU A 57 -8.77 6.00 11.76
CA GLU A 57 -9.70 7.12 11.58
C GLU A 57 -10.20 7.68 12.93
N GLU A 58 -10.49 6.81 13.90
CA GLU A 58 -10.90 7.22 15.25
C GLU A 58 -9.76 7.92 16.00
N GLU A 59 -8.53 7.42 15.89
CA GLU A 59 -7.33 8.06 16.45
C GLU A 59 -7.09 9.44 15.82
N ALA A 60 -7.13 9.54 14.48
CA ALA A 60 -7.01 10.80 13.77
C ALA A 60 -8.14 11.79 14.13
N ARG A 61 -9.37 11.30 14.34
CA ARG A 61 -10.50 12.12 14.79
C ARG A 61 -10.29 12.61 16.22
N ARG A 62 -9.82 11.76 17.13
CA ARG A 62 -9.52 12.14 18.51
C ARG A 62 -8.39 13.15 18.56
N GLU A 63 -7.33 12.92 17.80
CA GLU A 63 -6.22 13.87 17.67
C GLU A 63 -6.66 15.20 17.06
N GLY A 64 -7.52 15.17 16.04
CA GLY A 64 -8.08 16.38 15.44
C GLY A 64 -9.03 17.15 16.35
N LEU A 65 -9.72 16.46 17.26
CA LEU A 65 -10.56 17.09 18.29
C LEU A 65 -9.74 17.59 19.47
N SER A 66 -8.66 16.89 19.83
CA SER A 66 -7.80 17.26 20.97
C SER A 66 -6.82 18.38 20.62
N ARG A 67 -6.39 18.49 19.36
CA ARG A 67 -5.58 19.62 18.90
C ARG A 67 -6.50 20.81 18.65
N SER A 68 -6.34 21.88 19.43
CA SER A 68 -7.09 23.11 19.17
C SER A 68 -6.66 23.70 17.82
N LEU A 69 -7.62 24.19 17.03
CA LEU A 69 -7.32 24.81 15.74
C LEU A 69 -6.37 26.02 15.89
N PHE A 70 -6.44 26.70 17.04
CA PHE A 70 -5.61 27.85 17.36
C PHE A 70 -4.16 27.51 17.72
N GLU A 71 -3.91 26.42 18.45
CA GLU A 71 -2.52 25.97 18.73
C GLU A 71 -1.84 25.54 17.44
N LYS A 72 -2.56 24.79 16.58
CA LYS A 72 -2.05 24.37 15.27
C LYS A 72 -1.67 25.56 14.37
N GLU A 73 -2.40 26.67 14.46
CA GLU A 73 -2.11 27.88 13.69
C GLU A 73 -0.97 28.70 14.30
N LYS A 74 -0.88 28.81 15.62
CA LYS A 74 0.28 29.43 16.28
C LYS A 74 1.58 28.70 15.93
N ASP A 75 1.53 27.37 15.88
CA ASP A 75 2.66 26.55 15.47
C ASP A 75 2.99 26.76 13.98
N ALA A 76 1.97 26.91 13.11
CA ALA A 76 2.16 27.15 11.67
C ALA A 76 2.67 28.57 11.36
N GLU A 77 2.24 29.58 12.12
CA GLU A 77 2.74 30.96 12.06
C GLU A 77 4.20 31.04 12.53
N GLN A 78 4.58 30.31 13.58
CA GLN A 78 5.97 30.20 14.05
C GLN A 78 6.87 29.46 13.05
N GLN A 79 6.33 28.52 12.28
CA GLN A 79 7.07 27.75 11.26
C GLN A 79 7.12 28.45 9.88
N GLY A 80 6.71 29.71 9.78
CA GLY A 80 6.86 30.50 8.55
C GLY A 80 5.94 30.09 7.40
N SER A 81 4.90 29.28 7.67
CA SER A 81 3.82 29.02 6.70
C SER A 81 2.83 30.19 6.78
N GLY A 82 3.16 31.28 6.09
CA GLY A 82 2.47 32.59 6.14
C GLY A 82 1.06 32.64 5.55
N GLY A 83 0.23 31.64 5.81
CA GLY A 83 -1.18 31.63 5.46
C GLY A 83 -1.99 30.97 6.55
N GLY A 84 -2.45 31.76 7.54
CA GLY A 84 -3.46 31.32 8.51
C GLY A 84 -4.64 30.68 7.77
N SER A 85 -5.26 29.66 8.35
CA SER A 85 -6.23 28.87 7.59
C SER A 85 -7.35 29.77 7.07
N LYS A 86 -7.76 29.57 5.81
CA LYS A 86 -8.86 30.32 5.19
C LYS A 86 -10.14 30.24 6.02
N ALA A 87 -10.30 29.15 6.77
CA ALA A 87 -11.37 28.95 7.74
C ALA A 87 -11.28 29.91 8.93
N MET A 88 -10.11 30.08 9.54
CA MET A 88 -9.90 31.05 10.63
C MET A 88 -10.07 32.48 10.13
N SER A 89 -9.52 32.83 8.96
CA SER A 89 -9.76 34.13 8.32
C SER A 89 -11.25 34.39 8.06
N MET A 90 -11.99 33.37 7.62
CA MET A 90 -13.44 33.46 7.45
C MET A 90 -14.17 33.59 8.80
N MET A 91 -13.75 32.89 9.85
CA MET A 91 -14.33 33.02 11.20
C MET A 91 -14.11 34.42 11.77
N LEU A 92 -12.88 34.96 11.70
CA LEU A 92 -12.58 36.33 12.11
C LEU A 92 -13.43 37.34 11.33
N ARG A 93 -13.59 37.14 10.02
CA ARG A 93 -14.39 38.00 9.15
C ARG A 93 -15.90 37.88 9.40
N MET A 94 -16.35 36.74 9.93
CA MET A 94 -17.74 36.53 10.39
C MET A 94 -17.98 37.10 11.80
N GLY A 95 -16.96 37.69 12.45
CA GLY A 95 -17.08 38.34 13.75
C GLY A 95 -16.70 37.45 14.94
N PHE A 96 -16.06 36.29 14.69
CA PHE A 96 -15.53 35.45 15.75
C PHE A 96 -14.22 36.04 16.29
N LYS A 97 -14.22 36.42 17.56
CA LYS A 97 -13.01 36.81 18.28
C LYS A 97 -12.65 35.69 19.27
N PRO A 98 -11.36 35.32 19.43
CA PRO A 98 -10.97 34.33 20.43
C PRO A 98 -11.50 34.71 21.82
N GLY A 99 -12.41 33.90 22.37
CA GLY A 99 -13.07 34.15 23.66
C GLY A 99 -14.47 34.78 23.59
N GLU A 100 -14.98 35.13 22.41
CA GLU A 100 -16.31 35.73 22.21
C GLU A 100 -17.22 34.80 21.37
N SER A 101 -18.49 34.67 21.74
CA SER A 101 -19.46 33.86 21.00
C SER A 101 -19.90 34.56 19.71
N LEU A 102 -19.98 33.81 18.61
CA LEU A 102 -20.40 34.30 17.31
C LEU A 102 -21.92 34.60 17.30
N GLY A 103 -22.31 35.86 17.11
CA GLY A 103 -23.70 36.25 16.88
C GLY A 103 -24.10 37.66 17.34
N LYS A 104 -25.36 38.04 17.11
CA LYS A 104 -25.95 39.33 17.53
C LYS A 104 -25.96 39.43 19.04
N LYS A 105 -25.35 40.49 19.56
CA LYS A 105 -25.45 40.91 20.95
C LYS A 105 -26.82 41.55 21.16
N GLU A 106 -27.58 41.12 22.17
CA GLU A 106 -28.72 41.89 22.64
C GLU A 106 -28.19 43.18 23.28
N GLU A 107 -28.49 44.34 22.69
CA GLU A 107 -28.18 45.62 23.30
C GLU A 107 -29.18 45.92 24.43
N PRO A 108 -28.73 46.37 25.63
CA PRO A 108 -29.64 46.79 26.68
C PRO A 108 -30.32 48.11 26.29
N LYS A 109 -31.66 48.11 26.28
CA LYS A 109 -32.53 49.28 26.09
C LYS A 109 -32.09 50.48 26.97
N PRO A 110 -32.03 51.71 26.44
CA PRO A 110 -31.73 52.90 27.24
C PRO A 110 -32.89 53.25 28.19
N LYS A 111 -32.55 53.60 29.43
CA LYS A 111 -33.46 54.08 30.47
C LYS A 111 -34.07 55.42 30.03
N SER A 112 -35.39 55.48 29.92
CA SER A 112 -36.16 56.73 29.87
C SER A 112 -36.36 57.27 31.29
N GLU A 113 -36.07 58.56 31.45
CA GLU A 113 -36.26 59.35 32.66
C GLU A 113 -37.76 59.46 33.03
N GLU A 114 -38.09 59.22 34.30
CA GLU A 114 -39.33 59.67 34.96
C GLU A 114 -38.99 60.81 35.93
N PRO A 115 -39.94 61.73 36.17
CA PRO A 115 -40.16 62.18 37.55
C PRO A 115 -41.65 62.49 37.88
N PRO A 116 -42.01 62.75 39.15
CA PRO A 116 -41.77 61.96 40.36
C PRO A 116 -43.08 61.79 41.19
N GLU A 117 -43.03 61.04 42.30
CA GLU A 117 -43.54 61.40 43.66
C GLU A 117 -43.43 60.18 44.62
N PRO A 118 -43.36 60.40 45.96
CA PRO A 118 -42.45 59.67 46.84
C PRO A 118 -43.10 58.81 47.96
N GLY A 119 -42.22 58.06 48.63
CA GLY A 119 -42.35 57.61 50.03
C GLY A 119 -42.54 56.09 50.16
N ASP A 120 -41.91 55.38 51.10
CA ASP A 120 -40.79 55.63 52.00
C ASP A 120 -40.27 54.25 52.46
N GLU A 121 -39.08 54.27 53.03
CA GLU A 121 -38.11 53.21 53.40
C GLU A 121 -38.54 51.91 54.13
N LYS A 122 -37.77 50.82 53.80
CA LYS A 122 -37.19 49.74 54.67
C LYS A 122 -38.16 48.74 55.37
N GLU A 123 -37.91 47.44 55.53
CA GLU A 123 -36.74 46.57 55.30
C GLU A 123 -37.16 45.07 55.42
N GLU A 124 -36.41 44.19 54.72
CA GLU A 124 -36.12 42.74 54.99
C GLU A 124 -37.17 41.61 54.80
N VAL A 125 -36.87 40.41 54.26
CA VAL A 125 -35.63 39.78 53.71
C VAL A 125 -35.98 38.54 52.82
N GLU A 126 -35.23 38.41 51.71
CA GLU A 126 -34.70 37.28 50.88
C GLU A 126 -35.43 35.91 50.82
N GLU A 127 -35.44 35.15 49.70
CA GLU A 127 -34.27 34.72 48.92
C GLU A 127 -34.68 34.24 47.52
N GLY A 128 -34.16 34.88 46.47
CA GLY A 128 -34.43 34.56 45.07
C GLY A 128 -33.13 34.28 44.32
N GLY A 129 -32.86 33.02 44.03
CA GLY A 129 -31.70 32.58 43.25
C GLY A 129 -31.72 33.11 41.82
N LYS A 130 -31.03 34.22 41.57
CA LYS A 130 -30.78 34.77 40.23
C LYS A 130 -29.71 33.93 39.52
N LYS A 131 -30.10 33.18 38.50
CA LYS A 131 -29.14 32.60 37.55
C LYS A 131 -28.51 33.73 36.71
N PRO A 132 -27.19 33.75 36.51
CA PRO A 132 -26.57 34.72 35.61
C PRO A 132 -27.00 34.39 34.17
N LYS A 133 -27.68 35.33 33.51
CA LYS A 133 -27.94 35.25 32.06
C LYS A 133 -26.60 35.51 31.36
N SER A 134 -25.96 34.44 30.90
CA SER A 134 -24.78 34.56 30.04
C SER A 134 -25.20 35.15 28.69
N GLY A 135 -24.60 36.28 28.30
CA GLY A 135 -24.86 36.99 27.05
C GLY A 135 -24.34 36.27 25.80
N HIS A 136 -24.42 34.94 25.76
CA HIS A 136 -23.85 34.10 24.70
C HIS A 136 -24.89 33.46 23.76
N LEU A 137 -26.19 33.62 24.01
CA LEU A 137 -27.22 33.03 23.15
C LEU A 137 -27.67 34.01 22.07
N THR A 138 -27.00 33.96 20.92
CA THR A 138 -27.58 34.40 19.65
C THR A 138 -28.28 33.21 18.98
N GLU A 139 -29.42 33.45 18.33
CA GLU A 139 -30.12 32.46 17.51
C GLU A 139 -29.15 31.66 16.61
N PRO A 140 -29.04 30.33 16.81
CA PRO A 140 -28.11 29.51 16.05
C PRO A 140 -28.55 29.39 14.59
N LEU A 141 -27.59 29.18 13.68
CA LEU A 141 -27.90 28.84 12.28
C LEU A 141 -28.88 27.66 12.23
N PRO A 142 -29.87 27.68 11.32
CA PRO A 142 -30.85 26.60 11.23
C PRO A 142 -30.13 25.29 10.91
N LEU A 143 -30.15 24.38 11.88
CA LEU A 143 -29.57 23.06 11.74
C LEU A 143 -30.50 22.21 10.88
N ALA A 144 -30.07 21.90 9.65
CA ALA A 144 -30.69 20.86 8.86
C ALA A 144 -30.36 19.50 9.49
N MET A 145 -31.25 19.00 10.35
CA MET A 145 -31.06 17.70 11.00
C MET A 145 -31.09 16.59 9.94
N TRP A 146 -30.02 15.81 9.88
CA TRP A 146 -30.01 14.60 9.07
C TRP A 146 -30.99 13.60 9.68
N ALA A 147 -31.92 13.11 8.87
CA ALA A 147 -32.62 11.89 9.23
C ALA A 147 -31.55 10.81 9.44
N GLY A 148 -31.50 10.23 10.65
CA GLY A 148 -30.52 9.24 11.02
C GLY A 148 -30.51 8.02 10.11
N ARG A 149 -29.62 7.05 10.40
CA ARG A 149 -29.59 5.77 9.69
C ARG A 149 -30.95 5.07 9.86
N LYS A 150 -31.84 5.16 8.87
CA LYS A 150 -32.94 4.20 8.72
C LYS A 150 -32.29 2.82 8.65
N GLY A 151 -32.72 1.91 9.52
CA GLY A 151 -32.03 0.64 9.81
C GLY A 151 -31.65 -0.20 8.59
N LEU A 152 -30.88 -1.27 8.84
CA LEU A 152 -30.50 -2.21 7.77
C LEU A 152 -31.76 -2.72 7.05
N GLY A 153 -31.79 -2.60 5.73
CA GLY A 153 -32.89 -3.08 4.86
C GLY A 153 -33.78 -1.99 4.25
N LEU A 154 -33.71 -0.74 4.71
CA LEU A 154 -34.62 0.34 4.25
C LEU A 154 -34.05 1.24 3.14
N GLY A 155 -33.06 0.76 2.39
CA GLY A 155 -32.48 1.47 1.23
C GLY A 155 -31.43 2.53 1.57
N LYS A 156 -30.85 3.15 0.51
CA LYS A 156 -29.86 4.23 0.64
C LYS A 156 -30.52 5.49 1.21
N ARG A 157 -29.77 6.27 1.99
CA ARG A 157 -30.23 7.58 2.51
C ARG A 157 -30.65 8.48 1.35
N ALA A 158 -31.76 9.20 1.50
CA ALA A 158 -32.13 10.26 0.55
C ALA A 158 -31.00 11.31 0.51
N MET A 159 -30.65 11.76 -0.70
CA MET A 159 -29.72 12.89 -0.88
C MET A 159 -30.24 14.10 -0.10
N SER A 160 -29.30 14.88 0.45
CA SER A 160 -29.64 16.08 1.22
C SER A 160 -30.59 16.97 0.43
N PRO A 161 -31.62 17.55 1.08
CA PRO A 161 -32.36 18.65 0.47
C PRO A 161 -31.36 19.71 0.01
N PRO A 162 -31.43 20.19 -1.25
CA PRO A 162 -30.51 21.20 -1.72
C PRO A 162 -30.65 22.42 -0.81
N LEU A 163 -29.54 22.87 -0.24
CA LEU A 163 -29.47 24.16 0.43
C LEU A 163 -29.88 25.22 -0.59
N THR A 164 -31.00 25.90 -0.37
CA THR A 164 -31.53 26.93 -1.26
C THR A 164 -30.45 28.00 -1.47
N GLY A 165 -29.76 27.95 -2.62
CA GLY A 165 -28.68 28.89 -2.98
C GLY A 165 -27.34 28.27 -3.40
N SER A 166 -27.13 26.95 -3.30
CA SER A 166 -25.91 26.32 -3.83
C SER A 166 -26.10 25.89 -5.29
N SER A 167 -25.93 26.84 -6.22
CA SER A 167 -25.97 26.60 -7.67
C SER A 167 -24.74 25.86 -8.23
N LYS A 168 -24.02 25.09 -7.39
CA LYS A 168 -22.80 24.36 -7.78
C LYS A 168 -23.01 22.88 -8.08
N VAL A 169 -24.25 22.37 -7.99
CA VAL A 169 -24.54 20.93 -8.21
C VAL A 169 -25.12 20.64 -9.60
N THR A 170 -25.14 21.59 -10.52
CA THR A 170 -25.67 21.36 -11.88
C THR A 170 -24.78 22.04 -12.90
N LYS A 171 -23.74 21.33 -13.36
CA LYS A 171 -23.03 21.53 -14.64
C LYS A 171 -21.85 20.56 -14.80
N VAL A 172 -21.91 19.33 -14.27
CA VAL A 172 -21.23 18.24 -14.98
C VAL A 172 -22.06 18.00 -16.22
N SER A 173 -21.46 18.10 -17.39
CA SER A 173 -22.19 17.85 -18.63
C SER A 173 -22.65 16.38 -18.63
N ALA A 174 -23.75 16.08 -19.32
CA ALA A 174 -24.19 14.68 -19.46
C ALA A 174 -23.09 13.80 -20.09
N GLU A 175 -22.19 14.41 -20.86
CA GLU A 175 -21.01 13.78 -21.44
C GLU A 175 -19.93 13.48 -20.39
N GLU A 176 -19.66 14.39 -19.44
CA GLU A 176 -18.75 14.14 -18.32
C GLU A 176 -19.28 13.04 -17.39
N ASP A 177 -20.58 13.04 -17.10
CA ASP A 177 -21.23 11.98 -16.31
C ASP A 177 -21.17 10.62 -17.04
N ALA A 178 -21.33 10.61 -18.37
CA ALA A 178 -21.19 9.39 -19.18
C ALA A 178 -19.73 8.90 -19.22
N ALA A 179 -18.76 9.82 -19.34
CA ALA A 179 -17.33 9.52 -19.30
C ALA A 179 -16.85 9.05 -17.92
N GLU A 180 -17.43 9.56 -16.83
CA GLU A 180 -17.18 9.03 -15.48
C GLU A 180 -17.78 7.64 -15.29
N LYS A 181 -18.99 7.39 -15.80
CA LYS A 181 -19.60 6.04 -15.75
C LYS A 181 -18.78 5.03 -16.53
N SER A 182 -18.33 5.36 -17.74
CA SER A 182 -17.50 4.46 -18.55
C SER A 182 -16.12 4.20 -17.90
N ARG A 183 -15.47 5.23 -17.34
CA ARG A 183 -14.24 5.08 -16.55
C ARG A 183 -14.45 4.18 -15.33
N ASN A 184 -15.56 4.35 -14.62
CA ASN A 184 -15.89 3.52 -13.46
C ASN A 184 -16.22 2.08 -13.85
N GLU A 185 -16.90 1.86 -14.97
CA GLU A 185 -17.16 0.52 -15.51
C GLU A 185 -15.86 -0.19 -15.91
N ASN A 186 -14.95 0.51 -16.58
CA ASN A 186 -13.61 -0.01 -16.93
C ASN A 186 -12.79 -0.34 -15.68
N PHE A 187 -12.83 0.50 -14.65
CA PHE A 187 -12.14 0.22 -13.39
C PHE A 187 -12.73 -1.03 -12.71
N ARG A 188 -14.06 -1.19 -12.74
CA ARG A 188 -14.73 -2.36 -12.13
C ARG A 188 -14.48 -3.63 -12.92
N SER A 189 -14.42 -3.57 -14.25
CA SER A 189 -14.09 -4.74 -15.08
C SER A 189 -12.64 -5.14 -14.89
N GLN A 190 -11.70 -4.18 -14.86
CA GLN A 190 -10.29 -4.45 -14.55
C GLN A 190 -10.13 -5.07 -13.16
N ALA A 191 -10.75 -4.50 -12.13
CA ALA A 191 -10.68 -5.03 -10.78
C ALA A 191 -11.28 -6.44 -10.65
N ARG A 192 -12.34 -6.75 -11.42
CA ARG A 192 -12.90 -8.11 -11.51
C ARG A 192 -11.94 -9.06 -12.19
N GLY A 193 -11.39 -8.68 -13.35
CA GLY A 193 -10.42 -9.48 -14.10
C GLY A 193 -9.19 -9.82 -13.26
N GLU A 194 -8.57 -8.83 -12.60
CA GLU A 194 -7.42 -9.08 -11.72
C GLU A 194 -7.75 -10.01 -10.55
N TYR A 195 -8.96 -9.89 -9.99
CA TYR A 195 -9.40 -10.76 -8.90
C TYR A 195 -9.59 -12.20 -9.39
N GLU A 196 -10.22 -12.36 -10.55
CA GLU A 196 -10.41 -13.66 -11.20
C GLU A 196 -9.07 -14.29 -11.58
N GLU A 197 -8.13 -13.54 -12.16
CA GLU A 197 -6.78 -14.01 -12.46
C GLU A 197 -6.06 -14.49 -11.19
N LYS A 198 -6.02 -13.69 -10.13
CA LYS A 198 -5.41 -14.09 -8.84
C LYS A 198 -6.07 -15.34 -8.24
N ARG A 199 -7.40 -15.45 -8.36
CA ARG A 199 -8.16 -16.63 -7.94
C ARG A 199 -7.75 -17.85 -8.76
N ASN A 200 -7.64 -17.71 -10.08
CA ASN A 200 -7.26 -18.76 -11.01
C ASN A 200 -5.79 -19.17 -10.85
N GLU A 201 -4.88 -18.25 -10.57
CA GLU A 201 -3.49 -18.57 -10.21
C GLU A 201 -3.42 -19.43 -8.94
N GLY A 202 -4.19 -19.06 -7.91
CA GLY A 202 -4.26 -19.85 -6.68
C GLY A 202 -4.72 -21.28 -6.93
N ARG A 203 -5.72 -21.45 -7.81
CA ARG A 203 -6.22 -22.75 -8.25
C ARG A 203 -5.21 -23.51 -9.10
N LEU A 204 -4.58 -22.83 -10.06
CA LEU A 204 -3.53 -23.40 -10.90
C LEU A 204 -2.39 -23.96 -10.05
N ARG A 205 -1.92 -23.21 -9.04
CA ARG A 205 -0.91 -23.72 -8.09
C ARG A 205 -1.39 -24.95 -7.31
N ALA A 206 -2.66 -25.01 -6.93
CA ALA A 206 -3.21 -26.20 -6.26
C ALA A 206 -3.27 -27.40 -7.21
N ALA A 207 -3.75 -27.20 -8.43
CA ALA A 207 -3.90 -28.24 -9.44
C ALA A 207 -2.54 -28.73 -9.98
N LEU A 208 -1.53 -27.85 -10.07
CA LEU A 208 -0.15 -28.22 -10.39
C LEU A 208 0.44 -29.17 -9.34
N ARG A 209 0.16 -28.95 -8.04
CA ARG A 209 0.61 -29.85 -6.97
C ARG A 209 -0.06 -31.21 -7.07
N THR A 210 -1.37 -31.27 -7.33
CA THR A 210 -2.07 -32.54 -7.52
C THR A 210 -1.53 -33.29 -8.74
N ARG A 211 -1.29 -32.56 -9.84
CA ARG A 211 -0.67 -33.09 -11.05
C ARG A 211 0.70 -33.69 -10.75
N ALA A 212 1.59 -32.95 -10.09
CA ALA A 212 2.91 -33.44 -9.70
C ALA A 212 2.84 -34.77 -8.93
N THR A 213 1.98 -34.86 -7.91
CA THR A 213 1.83 -36.10 -7.13
C THR A 213 1.30 -37.28 -7.96
N LEU A 214 0.42 -37.03 -8.92
CA LEU A 214 -0.17 -38.06 -9.78
C LEU A 214 0.79 -38.51 -10.89
N ASP A 215 1.59 -37.59 -11.43
CA ASP A 215 2.62 -37.88 -12.41
C ASP A 215 3.81 -38.62 -11.80
N GLU A 216 4.25 -38.25 -10.60
CA GLU A 216 5.24 -39.01 -9.82
C GLU A 216 4.78 -40.45 -9.57
N ALA A 217 3.51 -40.64 -9.23
CA ALA A 217 2.93 -41.97 -9.03
C ALA A 217 2.90 -42.83 -10.33
N GLN A 218 2.92 -42.20 -11.51
CA GLN A 218 3.05 -42.88 -12.81
C GLN A 218 4.49 -42.86 -13.37
N GLY A 219 5.46 -42.33 -12.61
CA GLY A 219 6.87 -42.27 -13.02
C GLY A 219 7.20 -41.21 -14.10
N ILE A 220 6.32 -40.25 -14.35
CA ILE A 220 6.53 -39.19 -15.35
C ILE A 220 7.37 -38.08 -14.72
N GLN A 221 8.62 -37.94 -15.17
CA GLN A 221 9.59 -36.99 -14.62
C GLN A 221 9.35 -35.55 -15.08
N PHE A 222 8.92 -35.36 -16.33
CA PHE A 222 8.73 -34.03 -16.92
C PHE A 222 7.44 -33.95 -17.72
N ASN A 223 6.73 -32.82 -17.60
CA ASN A 223 5.58 -32.49 -18.44
C ASN A 223 5.54 -31.00 -18.66
N VAL A 224 5.24 -30.62 -19.89
CA VAL A 224 5.10 -29.23 -20.35
C VAL A 224 4.16 -28.39 -19.47
N LEU A 225 3.10 -28.98 -18.92
CA LEU A 225 2.09 -28.28 -18.12
C LEU A 225 2.62 -27.75 -16.79
N GLN A 226 3.83 -28.13 -16.35
CA GLN A 226 4.43 -27.63 -15.10
C GLN A 226 5.11 -26.26 -15.23
N LEU A 227 5.27 -25.76 -16.45
CA LEU A 227 5.97 -24.51 -16.73
C LEU A 227 5.12 -23.32 -16.26
N ASN A 228 5.75 -22.35 -15.59
CA ASN A 228 5.13 -21.12 -15.13
C ASN A 228 5.84 -19.90 -15.73
N PRO A 229 5.13 -18.99 -16.40
CA PRO A 229 5.73 -17.79 -17.01
C PRO A 229 6.22 -16.79 -15.96
N THR A 230 5.66 -16.81 -14.75
CA THR A 230 6.04 -15.91 -13.65
C THR A 230 7.36 -16.34 -12.99
N ASP A 231 7.68 -17.63 -13.02
CA ASP A 231 8.81 -18.22 -12.32
C ASP A 231 9.80 -18.81 -13.33
N PRO A 232 10.88 -18.09 -13.70
CA PRO A 232 11.83 -18.56 -14.71
C PRO A 232 12.57 -19.83 -14.29
N SER A 233 12.62 -20.14 -12.99
CA SER A 233 13.19 -21.39 -12.45
C SER A 233 12.33 -22.63 -12.73
N SER A 234 11.08 -22.46 -13.17
CA SER A 234 10.21 -23.58 -13.52
C SER A 234 10.58 -24.24 -14.86
N VAL A 235 11.34 -23.53 -15.70
CA VAL A 235 11.76 -23.97 -17.02
C VAL A 235 13.15 -24.63 -16.91
N PRO A 236 13.33 -25.90 -17.32
CA PRO A 236 14.64 -26.52 -17.35
C PRO A 236 15.61 -25.74 -18.26
N PRO A 237 16.90 -25.61 -17.90
CA PRO A 237 17.88 -24.85 -18.69
C PRO A 237 17.94 -25.26 -20.17
N ALA A 238 17.94 -26.56 -20.48
CA ALA A 238 17.92 -27.02 -21.88
C ALA A 238 16.67 -26.56 -22.65
N LEU A 239 15.50 -26.56 -22.02
CA LEU A 239 14.28 -26.09 -22.68
C LEU A 239 14.32 -24.57 -22.85
N TYR A 240 14.85 -23.84 -21.87
CA TYR A 240 14.99 -22.39 -21.92
C TYR A 240 15.89 -21.94 -23.09
N ASP A 241 17.03 -22.61 -23.26
CA ASP A 241 17.94 -22.34 -24.37
C ASP A 241 17.28 -22.64 -25.73
N LEU A 242 16.49 -23.71 -25.85
CA LEU A 242 15.76 -24.04 -27.08
C LEU A 242 14.63 -23.04 -27.37
N LEU A 243 13.87 -22.63 -26.37
CA LEU A 243 12.79 -21.64 -26.51
C LEU A 243 13.31 -20.26 -26.94
N THR A 244 14.51 -19.88 -26.46
CA THR A 244 15.17 -18.61 -26.80
C THR A 244 15.99 -18.67 -28.09
N ARG A 245 16.50 -19.84 -28.48
CA ARG A 245 17.26 -20.02 -29.72
C ARG A 245 16.37 -20.09 -30.96
N THR A 246 15.19 -20.70 -30.82
CA THR A 246 14.21 -20.78 -31.91
C THR A 246 13.52 -19.44 -32.22
N SER A 247 13.66 -18.41 -31.37
CA SER A 247 13.17 -17.06 -31.69
C SER A 247 14.07 -16.27 -32.65
N PHE A 248 15.23 -16.81 -33.06
CA PHE A 248 16.22 -16.12 -33.92
C PHE A 248 16.14 -16.47 -35.42
N GLY A 249 15.00 -17.00 -35.90
CA GLY A 249 14.79 -17.35 -37.32
C GLY A 249 14.04 -16.31 -38.17
N GLY A 250 13.53 -15.24 -37.58
CA GLY A 250 12.76 -14.21 -38.28
C GLY A 250 13.03 -12.83 -37.71
N LEU A 251 13.36 -11.90 -38.61
CA LEU A 251 13.57 -10.48 -38.32
C LEU A 251 12.41 -9.90 -37.48
N GLU A 252 12.66 -9.64 -36.19
CA GLU A 252 12.40 -8.39 -35.46
C GLU A 252 12.92 -8.55 -34.02
N GLU A 253 13.81 -7.65 -33.61
CA GLU A 253 14.32 -7.59 -32.24
C GLU A 253 13.21 -7.14 -31.28
N ALA A 254 12.59 -8.09 -30.58
CA ALA A 254 11.85 -7.83 -29.35
C ALA A 254 12.71 -8.31 -28.16
N PRO A 255 13.42 -7.42 -27.44
CA PRO A 255 14.11 -7.83 -26.22
C PRO A 255 13.05 -8.21 -25.18
N LEU A 256 13.16 -9.44 -24.65
CA LEU A 256 12.43 -9.90 -23.48
C LEU A 256 12.90 -9.13 -22.24
N ALA A 257 12.51 -7.86 -22.15
CA ALA A 257 12.40 -7.12 -20.92
C ALA A 257 10.93 -7.18 -20.52
N ALA A 258 10.62 -8.03 -19.53
CA ALA A 258 9.34 -7.98 -18.84
C ALA A 258 9.12 -6.55 -18.32
N LYS A 259 8.17 -5.83 -18.95
CA LYS A 259 7.67 -4.57 -18.43
C LYS A 259 6.79 -4.89 -17.21
N PRO A 260 7.06 -4.34 -16.02
CA PRO A 260 6.06 -4.29 -14.97
C PRO A 260 4.99 -3.25 -15.36
N GLY A 261 3.76 -3.69 -15.58
CA GLY A 261 2.58 -2.82 -15.62
C GLY A 261 2.36 -2.05 -16.92
N SER A 262 1.28 -2.40 -17.61
CA SER A 262 0.69 -1.61 -18.70
C SER A 262 0.22 -0.24 -18.21
N ARG A 263 1.01 0.80 -18.48
CA ARG A 263 0.52 2.18 -18.55
C ARG A 263 0.40 2.55 -20.02
N VAL A 264 -0.84 2.57 -20.50
CA VAL A 264 -1.21 2.95 -21.88
C VAL A 264 -0.77 4.38 -22.15
N LEU A 265 -0.13 4.57 -23.30
CA LEU A 265 0.20 5.86 -23.92
C LEU A 265 -1.08 6.69 -24.06
N LEU A 266 -1.11 7.83 -23.36
CA LEU A 266 -2.09 8.89 -23.62
C LEU A 266 -1.71 9.54 -24.96
N GLY A 267 -2.69 9.61 -25.86
CA GLY A 267 -2.57 10.28 -27.13
C GLY A 267 -2.14 11.74 -26.96
N GLU A 268 -1.16 12.13 -27.77
CA GLU A 268 -0.87 13.51 -28.10
C GLU A 268 -2.13 14.13 -28.68
N SER A 269 -2.73 15.05 -27.94
CA SER A 269 -3.60 16.07 -28.49
C SER A 269 -2.93 17.41 -28.25
N ASP A 270 -2.49 18.03 -29.33
CA ASP A 270 -2.05 19.42 -29.43
C ASP A 270 -3.09 20.36 -28.80
N PHE A 271 -2.85 20.88 -27.59
CA PHE A 271 -3.48 22.12 -27.13
C PHE A 271 -2.81 22.69 -25.86
N ASP A 272 -2.70 24.03 -25.86
CA ASP A 272 -2.26 24.96 -24.79
C ASP A 272 -0.75 25.13 -24.52
N GLU A 273 -0.13 26.01 -25.33
CA GLU A 273 0.80 27.03 -24.80
C GLU A 273 0.03 27.90 -23.78
N ASP A 274 0.45 27.91 -22.50
CA ASP A 274 0.91 29.12 -21.79
C ASP A 274 1.25 28.81 -20.31
N LEU A 275 2.30 29.45 -19.79
CA LEU A 275 2.70 29.63 -18.37
C LEU A 275 3.42 28.47 -17.60
N GLY A 276 4.70 28.69 -17.26
CA GLY A 276 5.57 27.83 -16.42
C GLY A 276 5.21 27.74 -14.92
N PRO A 277 6.03 27.13 -14.01
CA PRO A 277 7.44 26.74 -14.11
C PRO A 277 7.66 25.21 -14.01
N GLY A 278 8.02 24.56 -15.11
CA GLY A 278 8.25 23.11 -15.21
C GLY A 278 9.69 22.63 -14.96
N ALA A 279 10.61 23.55 -14.63
CA ALA A 279 12.03 23.23 -14.53
C ALA A 279 12.35 22.29 -13.35
N ASP A 280 11.72 22.50 -12.19
CA ASP A 280 12.07 21.78 -10.95
C ASP A 280 11.68 20.30 -10.99
N ARG A 281 10.58 19.98 -11.68
CA ARG A 281 10.10 18.59 -11.83
C ARG A 281 10.96 17.79 -12.80
N ALA A 282 11.49 18.43 -13.85
CA ALA A 282 12.42 17.83 -14.79
C ALA A 282 13.80 17.60 -14.15
N VAL A 283 14.27 18.54 -13.34
CA VAL A 283 15.52 18.41 -12.59
C VAL A 283 15.43 17.29 -11.54
N ALA A 284 14.31 17.20 -10.82
CA ALA A 284 14.11 16.14 -9.82
C ALA A 284 14.05 14.73 -10.45
N ALA A 285 13.52 14.60 -11.67
CA ALA A 285 13.52 13.33 -12.40
C ALA A 285 14.94 12.94 -12.83
N ARG A 286 15.69 13.89 -13.40
CA ARG A 286 17.08 13.67 -13.84
C ARG A 286 18.02 13.33 -12.67
N LEU A 287 17.84 13.97 -11.52
CA LEU A 287 18.62 13.69 -10.31
C LEU A 287 18.38 12.27 -9.78
N LYS A 288 17.12 11.81 -9.75
CA LYS A 288 16.78 10.44 -9.33
C LYS A 288 17.38 9.37 -10.24
N GLU A 289 17.43 9.65 -11.53
CA GLU A 289 18.00 8.73 -12.52
C GLU A 289 19.53 8.66 -12.42
N GLN A 290 20.18 9.80 -12.17
CA GLN A 290 21.61 9.84 -11.83
C GLN A 290 21.93 9.09 -10.55
N MET A 291 21.17 9.30 -9.47
CA MET A 291 21.36 8.56 -8.20
C MET A 291 21.19 7.04 -8.38
N LYS A 292 20.29 6.62 -9.27
CA LYS A 292 20.08 5.20 -9.58
C LYS A 292 21.25 4.61 -10.40
N ALA A 293 21.84 5.39 -11.31
CA ALA A 293 23.00 4.97 -12.08
C ALA A 293 24.26 4.86 -11.20
N ASP A 294 24.46 5.79 -10.27
CA ASP A 294 25.62 5.78 -9.36
C ASP A 294 25.51 4.64 -8.33
N SER A 295 24.30 4.29 -7.88
CA SER A 295 24.06 3.16 -6.98
C SER A 295 24.41 1.79 -7.57
N LEU A 296 24.55 1.69 -8.89
CA LEU A 296 24.85 0.43 -9.60
C LEU A 296 26.32 0.31 -10.01
N ARG A 297 27.15 1.31 -9.68
CA ARG A 297 28.59 1.21 -9.88
C ARG A 297 29.22 0.46 -8.70
N PRO A 298 29.96 -0.64 -8.93
CA PRO A 298 30.75 -1.27 -7.89
C PRO A 298 31.71 -0.24 -7.28
N LEU A 299 31.82 -0.21 -5.95
CA LEU A 299 32.80 0.62 -5.26
C LEU A 299 34.20 0.17 -5.66
N GLU A 300 34.95 1.05 -6.33
CA GLU A 300 36.41 0.92 -6.41
C GLU A 300 36.96 1.12 -5.00
N GLU A 301 37.22 0.02 -4.30
CA GLU A 301 38.08 0.03 -3.12
C GLU A 301 39.50 0.33 -3.58
N THR A 302 39.93 1.56 -3.35
CA THR A 302 41.33 1.99 -3.45
C THR A 302 42.15 1.21 -2.43
N LEU A 303 42.72 0.08 -2.84
CA LEU A 303 43.77 -0.63 -2.12
C LEU A 303 44.87 -1.04 -3.12
N ASP A 304 45.91 -0.21 -3.15
CA ASP A 304 47.29 -0.42 -3.63
C ASP A 304 47.54 -1.61 -4.60
N GLU A 305 47.69 -1.28 -5.89
CA GLU A 305 47.78 -2.23 -7.01
C GLU A 305 49.11 -3.02 -7.15
N ASP A 306 50.09 -2.87 -6.26
CA ASP A 306 51.43 -3.45 -6.50
C ASP A 306 51.68 -4.84 -5.86
N LYS A 307 50.70 -5.47 -5.22
CA LYS A 307 50.91 -6.77 -4.52
C LYS A 307 50.07 -7.96 -4.98
N THR A 308 49.03 -7.76 -5.80
CA THR A 308 48.12 -8.86 -6.20
C THR A 308 48.45 -9.48 -7.56
N LEU A 309 49.26 -8.82 -8.38
CA LEU A 309 49.73 -9.36 -9.68
C LEU A 309 50.84 -10.41 -9.54
N ALA A 310 51.65 -10.38 -8.48
CA ALA A 310 52.77 -11.32 -8.29
C ALA A 310 52.36 -12.72 -7.81
N MET A 311 51.12 -12.91 -7.32
CA MET A 311 50.66 -14.20 -6.78
C MET A 311 49.78 -14.99 -7.76
N ARG A 312 49.30 -14.36 -8.84
CA ARG A 312 48.46 -15.02 -9.85
C ARG A 312 49.26 -15.63 -11.00
N ASP A 313 50.49 -15.17 -11.22
CA ASP A 313 51.37 -15.64 -12.31
C ASP A 313 52.28 -16.82 -11.92
N ALA A 314 52.33 -17.21 -10.64
CA ALA A 314 53.22 -18.28 -10.16
C ALA A 314 52.58 -19.69 -10.14
N LEU A 315 51.37 -19.87 -10.68
CA LEU A 315 50.64 -21.15 -10.72
C LEU A 315 50.09 -21.52 -12.11
N GLN A 316 50.50 -20.80 -13.15
CA GLN A 316 50.01 -20.97 -14.52
C GLN A 316 51.14 -21.45 -15.47
N GLU A 317 51.90 -22.48 -15.11
CA GLU A 317 52.56 -23.32 -16.11
C GLU A 317 52.46 -24.79 -15.65
N GLU A 318 52.16 -25.67 -16.62
CA GLU A 318 51.89 -27.11 -16.50
C GLU A 318 50.43 -27.54 -16.20
N ALA A 319 49.52 -27.24 -17.13
CA ALA A 319 48.34 -28.11 -17.34
C ALA A 319 47.92 -28.09 -18.82
N THR A 320 48.41 -29.07 -19.57
CA THR A 320 47.87 -29.44 -20.87
C THR A 320 46.46 -30.05 -20.69
N PRO A 321 45.43 -29.65 -21.46
CA PRO A 321 44.14 -30.31 -21.39
C PRO A 321 44.14 -31.53 -22.33
N LYS A 322 44.23 -32.72 -21.75
CA LYS A 322 43.73 -33.96 -22.36
C LYS A 322 42.31 -34.21 -21.86
N GLU A 323 41.41 -34.40 -22.82
CA GLU A 323 40.15 -35.15 -22.80
C GLU A 323 39.34 -35.24 -21.50
N GLY A 324 38.16 -34.63 -21.53
CA GLY A 324 37.06 -34.90 -20.60
C GLY A 324 35.74 -34.76 -21.33
N SER A 325 35.38 -35.79 -22.09
CA SER A 325 34.03 -36.05 -22.58
C SER A 325 33.06 -36.06 -21.38
N THR A 326 32.52 -34.91 -21.03
CA THR A 326 31.25 -34.86 -20.31
C THR A 326 30.19 -35.05 -21.39
N VAL A 327 29.69 -36.27 -21.49
CA VAL A 327 28.39 -36.51 -22.13
C VAL A 327 27.43 -35.63 -21.34
N ASN A 328 27.05 -34.51 -21.93
CA ASN A 328 26.03 -33.64 -21.41
C ASN A 328 24.73 -34.42 -21.63
N ASP A 329 24.35 -35.27 -20.68
CA ASP A 329 23.02 -35.90 -20.61
C ASP A 329 21.97 -34.81 -20.32
N GLN A 330 21.93 -33.76 -21.15
CA GLN A 330 20.75 -32.92 -21.24
C GLN A 330 19.71 -33.75 -21.99
N PRO A 331 18.50 -33.90 -21.46
CA PRO A 331 17.42 -34.49 -22.25
C PRO A 331 17.22 -33.60 -23.48
N ASP A 332 17.54 -34.13 -24.64
CA ASP A 332 17.16 -33.51 -25.90
C ASP A 332 15.63 -33.47 -25.92
N PHE A 333 15.06 -32.28 -25.79
CA PHE A 333 13.63 -32.06 -25.93
C PHE A 333 13.28 -32.14 -27.42
N ASP A 334 12.35 -33.00 -27.79
CA ASP A 334 11.83 -33.07 -29.15
C ASP A 334 11.26 -31.71 -29.56
N GLU A 335 11.39 -31.34 -30.84
CA GLU A 335 10.90 -30.05 -31.37
C GLU A 335 9.40 -29.84 -31.08
N ASP A 336 8.60 -30.90 -31.21
CA ASP A 336 7.17 -30.91 -30.88
C ASP A 336 6.90 -30.53 -29.40
N THR A 337 7.78 -30.94 -28.48
CA THR A 337 7.65 -30.61 -27.06
C THR A 337 8.03 -29.17 -26.74
N VAL A 338 8.98 -28.62 -27.49
CA VAL A 338 9.38 -27.21 -27.40
C VAL A 338 8.25 -26.32 -27.91
N ASP A 339 7.62 -26.68 -29.03
CA ASP A 339 6.48 -25.94 -29.58
C ASP A 339 5.27 -26.00 -28.65
N ALA A 340 4.95 -27.18 -28.09
CA ALA A 340 3.90 -27.31 -27.09
C ALA A 340 4.18 -26.46 -25.83
N ALA A 341 5.45 -26.39 -25.40
CA ALA A 341 5.86 -25.53 -24.28
C ALA A 341 5.71 -24.05 -24.59
N ARG A 342 6.06 -23.62 -25.80
CA ARG A 342 5.87 -22.24 -26.25
C ARG A 342 4.38 -21.88 -26.25
N GLU A 343 3.54 -22.73 -26.84
CA GLU A 343 2.10 -22.49 -26.90
C GLU A 343 1.51 -22.40 -25.47
N TYR A 344 1.89 -23.33 -24.59
CA TYR A 344 1.41 -23.34 -23.21
C TYR A 344 1.83 -22.09 -22.43
N LEU A 345 3.07 -21.61 -22.59
CA LEU A 345 3.57 -20.40 -21.92
C LEU A 345 2.88 -19.11 -22.39
N GLN A 346 2.38 -19.08 -23.62
CA GLN A 346 1.66 -17.94 -24.18
C GLN A 346 0.19 -17.86 -23.73
N ARG A 347 -0.39 -18.96 -23.23
CA ARG A 347 -1.79 -19.03 -22.80
C ARG A 347 -2.06 -18.23 -21.52
N ASN A 348 -3.28 -17.72 -21.43
CA ASN A 348 -3.77 -17.02 -20.24
C ASN A 348 -3.82 -17.95 -19.02
N VAL A 349 -3.90 -17.39 -17.80
CA VAL A 349 -3.95 -18.19 -16.57
C VAL A 349 -5.17 -19.14 -16.57
N GLN A 350 -6.31 -18.67 -17.05
CA GLN A 350 -7.55 -19.46 -17.17
C GLN A 350 -7.36 -20.65 -18.12
N GLU A 351 -6.92 -20.39 -19.34
CA GLU A 351 -6.70 -21.43 -20.36
C GLU A 351 -5.67 -22.48 -19.89
N ARG A 352 -4.62 -22.05 -19.17
CA ARG A 352 -3.63 -22.97 -18.58
C ARG A 352 -4.27 -23.86 -17.51
N LEU A 353 -5.12 -23.29 -16.65
CA LEU A 353 -5.88 -24.05 -15.67
C LEU A 353 -6.78 -25.07 -16.36
N ASP A 354 -7.56 -24.67 -17.36
CA ASP A 354 -8.49 -25.56 -18.07
C ASP A 354 -7.76 -26.69 -18.78
N THR A 355 -6.65 -26.40 -19.45
CA THR A 355 -5.79 -27.40 -20.09
C THR A 355 -5.30 -28.43 -19.07
N LEU A 356 -4.87 -27.97 -17.89
CA LEU A 356 -4.40 -28.83 -16.83
C LEU A 356 -5.54 -29.66 -16.21
N LEU A 357 -6.72 -29.07 -15.99
CA LEU A 357 -7.89 -29.78 -15.50
C LEU A 357 -8.34 -30.87 -16.49
N GLN A 358 -8.31 -30.58 -17.80
CA GLN A 358 -8.62 -31.54 -18.84
C GLN A 358 -7.60 -32.68 -18.88
N TYR A 359 -6.31 -32.39 -18.67
CA TYR A 359 -5.25 -33.40 -18.54
C TYR A 359 -5.49 -34.31 -17.32
N LEU A 360 -5.84 -33.73 -16.15
CA LEU A 360 -6.16 -34.50 -14.95
C LEU A 360 -7.36 -35.43 -15.14
N ARG A 361 -8.41 -34.97 -15.82
CA ARG A 361 -9.61 -35.77 -16.10
C ARG A 361 -9.36 -36.89 -17.12
N SER A 362 -8.66 -36.58 -18.21
CA SER A 362 -8.43 -37.54 -19.29
C SER A 362 -7.41 -38.63 -18.92
N LYS A 363 -6.33 -38.26 -18.21
CA LYS A 363 -5.24 -39.19 -17.91
C LYS A 363 -5.42 -39.92 -16.58
N TYR A 364 -5.90 -39.22 -15.55
CA TYR A 364 -5.99 -39.75 -14.20
C TYR A 364 -7.42 -40.01 -13.74
N HIS A 365 -8.42 -39.69 -14.57
CA HIS A 365 -9.83 -39.71 -14.18
C HIS A 365 -10.02 -38.96 -12.84
N TYR A 366 -9.35 -37.83 -12.67
CA TYR A 366 -9.40 -37.03 -11.45
C TYR A 366 -10.19 -35.75 -11.68
N CYS A 367 -11.16 -35.46 -10.80
CA CYS A 367 -11.85 -34.18 -10.80
C CYS A 367 -11.29 -33.28 -9.69
N PHE A 368 -10.78 -32.11 -10.09
CA PHE A 368 -10.26 -31.10 -9.17
C PHE A 368 -11.34 -30.53 -8.25
N TRP A 369 -12.55 -30.31 -8.75
CA TRP A 369 -13.66 -29.73 -7.99
C TRP A 369 -14.24 -30.72 -6.97
N CYS A 370 -14.45 -31.98 -7.35
CA CYS A 370 -14.87 -33.03 -6.41
C CYS A 370 -13.75 -33.43 -5.43
N GLY A 371 -12.48 -33.20 -5.79
CA GLY A 371 -11.32 -33.66 -5.03
C GLY A 371 -11.15 -35.19 -5.04
N ALA A 372 -11.74 -35.90 -6.00
CA ALA A 372 -11.81 -37.36 -6.04
C ALA A 372 -11.25 -37.94 -7.35
N ARG A 373 -10.71 -39.16 -7.26
CA ARG A 373 -10.26 -39.95 -8.41
C ARG A 373 -11.26 -41.06 -8.70
N TYR A 374 -11.61 -41.20 -9.97
CA TYR A 374 -12.53 -42.20 -10.49
C TYR A 374 -11.78 -43.38 -11.12
N ASN A 375 -12.46 -44.50 -11.29
CA ASN A 375 -11.82 -45.72 -11.79
C ASN A 375 -11.76 -45.79 -13.32
N SER A 376 -12.74 -45.20 -14.00
CA SER A 376 -12.81 -45.13 -15.46
C SER A 376 -13.34 -43.79 -15.94
N LYS A 377 -13.20 -43.53 -17.25
CA LYS A 377 -13.77 -42.33 -17.87
C LYS A 377 -15.31 -42.31 -17.80
N GLU A 378 -15.95 -43.47 -17.99
CA GLU A 378 -17.41 -43.61 -17.90
C GLU A 378 -17.92 -43.36 -16.47
N ASP A 379 -17.18 -43.83 -15.47
CA ASP A 379 -17.45 -43.58 -14.04
C ASP A 379 -17.37 -42.09 -13.71
N LEU A 380 -16.38 -41.40 -14.26
CA LEU A 380 -16.22 -39.96 -14.14
C LEU A 380 -17.36 -39.18 -14.82
N GLU A 381 -17.86 -39.62 -15.99
CA GLU A 381 -18.97 -38.95 -16.67
C GLU A 381 -20.32 -39.16 -15.96
N GLN A 382 -20.51 -40.29 -15.26
CA GLN A 382 -21.76 -40.59 -14.54
C GLN A 382 -21.80 -39.98 -13.14
N ASN A 383 -20.65 -39.92 -12.45
CA ASN A 383 -20.58 -39.50 -11.04
C ASN A 383 -20.04 -38.08 -10.83
N CYS A 384 -19.52 -37.41 -11.86
CA CYS A 384 -19.07 -36.02 -11.78
C CYS A 384 -20.17 -35.08 -12.30
N PRO A 385 -20.60 -34.07 -11.53
CA PRO A 385 -21.64 -33.11 -11.94
C PRO A 385 -21.35 -32.37 -13.25
N GLY A 386 -20.07 -32.06 -13.52
CA GLY A 386 -19.67 -31.42 -14.77
C GLY A 386 -18.16 -31.23 -14.92
N LEU A 387 -17.77 -30.25 -15.72
CA LEU A 387 -16.37 -29.86 -15.96
C LEU A 387 -16.02 -28.58 -15.20
N ASP A 388 -16.97 -27.66 -15.14
CA ASP A 388 -16.77 -26.31 -14.62
C ASP A 388 -17.07 -26.24 -13.12
N GLU A 389 -16.62 -25.14 -12.51
CA GLU A 389 -16.90 -24.87 -11.09
C GLU A 389 -18.41 -24.79 -10.83
N ASP A 390 -19.17 -24.15 -11.72
CA ASP A 390 -20.58 -23.87 -11.51
C ASP A 390 -21.46 -25.13 -11.49
N ASP A 391 -20.95 -26.26 -11.98
CA ASP A 391 -21.63 -27.54 -11.99
C ASP A 391 -21.53 -28.28 -10.64
N HIS A 392 -20.58 -27.91 -9.77
CA HIS A 392 -20.23 -28.61 -8.53
C HIS A 392 -20.58 -27.81 -7.27
#